data_AF-A0A5K0WXJ4-F1
#
_entry.id   AF-A0A5K0WXJ4-F1
#
_cell.length_a   1.000
_cell.length_b   1.000
_cell.length_c   1.000
_cell.angle_alpha   90.00
_cell.angle_beta   90.00
_cell.angle_gamma   90.00
#
_symmetry.space_group_name_H-M   'P 1'
#
loop_
_entity.id
_entity.type
_entity.pdbx_description
1 polymer ?
#
loop_
_entity_poly.entity_id
_entity_poly.type
_entity_poly.pdbx_seq_one_letter_code
_entity_poly.pdbx_strand_id
1 'polypeptide(L)' 'PIFSSDDLNVDKHKMERFLHPGRFSIASVYAPISFPPLPVIMFKSTAGEASGLVFAGSGSLRSVNPDRTILKKIILTG' A
#
# COMPACT_ATOMS: atom_id res chain seq x y z
N PRO A 1 5.17 1.30 -3.48
CA PRO A 1 3.74 0.94 -3.68
C PRO A 1 2.90 2.22 -3.72
N ILE A 2 1.71 2.19 -4.35
CA ILE A 2 0.74 3.28 -4.27
C ILE A 2 -0.15 3.03 -3.05
N PHE A 3 -0.15 3.96 -2.09
CA PHE A 3 -1.00 3.86 -0.91
C PHE A 3 -2.38 4.49 -1.16
N SER A 4 -3.42 3.89 -0.61
CA SER A 4 -4.80 4.39 -0.71
C SER A 4 -5.65 4.02 0.51
N SER A 5 -6.74 4.75 0.73
CA SER A 5 -7.76 4.40 1.73
C SER A 5 -8.49 3.09 1.39
N ASP A 6 -8.96 2.37 2.41
CA ASP A 6 -9.74 1.13 2.25
C ASP A 6 -11.18 1.33 2.75
N ASP A 7 -11.97 2.04 1.96
CA ASP A 7 -13.37 2.29 2.25
C ASP A 7 -14.23 1.17 1.63
N LEU A 8 -14.99 0.43 2.45
CA LEU A 8 -15.70 -0.79 2.04
C LEU A 8 -16.81 -0.57 0.99
N ASN A 9 -17.35 0.64 0.91
CA ASN A 9 -18.52 0.96 0.08
C ASN A 9 -18.18 1.91 -1.09
N VAL A 10 -16.91 1.92 -1.53
CA VAL A 10 -16.44 2.85 -2.55
C VAL A 10 -15.51 2.12 -3.54
N ASP A 11 -15.65 2.43 -4.83
CA ASP A 11 -14.82 1.92 -5.95
C ASP A 11 -13.61 2.84 -6.26
N LYS A 12 -13.71 4.10 -5.80
CA LYS A 12 -12.72 5.17 -5.94
C LYS A 12 -11.99 5.41 -4.62
N HIS A 13 -10.74 5.00 -4.56
CA HIS A 13 -9.95 5.13 -3.34
C HIS A 13 -9.08 6.39 -3.38
N LYS A 14 -9.03 7.13 -2.27
CA LYS A 14 -8.20 8.32 -2.18
C LYS A 14 -6.73 7.91 -2.08
N MET A 15 -5.88 8.48 -2.94
CA MET A 15 -4.43 8.29 -2.88
C MET A 15 -3.86 8.94 -1.62
N GLU A 16 -2.96 8.22 -0.96
CA GLU A 16 -2.19 8.70 0.18
C GLU A 16 -0.72 8.80 -0.19
N ARG A 17 -0.09 9.92 0.19
CA ARG A 17 1.32 10.16 -0.12
C ARG A 17 2.25 9.37 0.82
N PHE A 18 1.78 9.10 2.03
CA PHE A 18 2.54 8.45 3.09
C PHE A 18 1.68 7.39 3.75
N LEU A 19 2.32 6.34 4.24
CA LEU A 19 1.69 5.40 5.15
C LEU A 19 1.51 6.10 6.50
N HIS A 20 0.27 6.26 6.93
CA HIS A 20 -0.05 6.96 8.17
C HIS A 20 0.00 6.00 9.38
N PRO A 21 0.56 6.43 10.52
CA PRO A 21 0.61 5.60 11.72
C PRO A 21 -0.78 5.34 12.30
N GLY A 22 -0.96 4.18 12.92
CA GLY A 22 -2.20 3.82 13.62
C GLY A 22 -3.38 3.46 12.71
N ARG A 23 -3.18 3.36 11.39
CA ARG A 23 -4.23 3.00 10.45
C ARG A 23 -3.76 2.04 9.37
N PHE A 24 -4.65 1.14 8.98
CA PHE A 24 -4.46 0.30 7.81
C PHE A 24 -4.66 1.13 6.53
N SER A 25 -3.86 0.82 5.52
CA SER A 25 -3.93 1.42 4.19
C SER A 25 -3.66 0.32 3.17
N ILE A 26 -4.21 0.42 1.97
CA ILE A 26 -3.90 -0.54 0.91
C ILE A 26 -2.70 -0.06 0.12
N ALA A 27 -1.72 -0.96 -0.02
CA ALA A 27 -0.59 -0.82 -0.91
C ALA A 27 -0.86 -1.57 -2.22
N SER A 28 -1.13 -0.83 -3.30
CA SER A 28 -1.29 -1.40 -4.64
C SER A 28 0.06 -1.42 -5.38
N VAL A 29 0.36 -2.56 -6.01
CA VAL A 29 1.58 -2.81 -6.78
C VAL A 29 1.26 -3.64 -8.01
N TYR A 30 2.08 -3.48 -9.05
CA TYR A 30 2.13 -4.42 -10.16
C TYR A 30 3.14 -5.53 -9.81
N ALA A 31 2.66 -6.75 -9.64
CA ALA A 31 3.44 -7.91 -9.18
C ALA A 31 2.78 -9.22 -9.67
N PRO A 32 3.46 -10.37 -9.60
CA PRO A 32 2.87 -11.66 -9.92
C PRO A 32 1.58 -11.94 -9.15
N ILE A 33 0.60 -12.56 -9.82
CA ILE A 33 -0.69 -12.93 -9.22
C ILE A 33 -0.46 -13.95 -8.11
N SER A 34 -1.07 -13.72 -6.96
CA SER A 34 -1.08 -14.65 -5.83
C SER A 34 -2.50 -14.83 -5.30
N PHE A 35 -2.79 -15.96 -4.66
CA PHE A 35 -4.14 -16.31 -4.21
C PHE A 35 -4.29 -16.17 -2.68
N PRO A 36 -5.34 -15.50 -2.16
CA PRO A 36 -5.60 -15.41 -0.72
C PRO A 36 -5.95 -16.77 -0.07
N PRO A 37 -5.70 -16.96 1.25
CA PRO A 37 -5.10 -15.99 2.17
C PRO A 37 -3.57 -15.95 2.04
N LEU A 38 -3.01 -14.76 1.81
CA LEU A 38 -1.56 -14.58 1.72
C LEU A 38 -1.11 -13.46 2.67
N PRO A 39 -0.38 -13.77 3.77
CA PRO A 39 0.25 -12.75 4.59
C PRO A 39 1.42 -12.09 3.84
N VAL A 40 1.61 -10.79 4.06
CA VAL A 40 2.65 -9.98 3.40
C VAL A 40 3.52 -9.32 4.46
N ILE A 41 4.83 -9.36 4.26
CA ILE A 41 5.83 -8.73 5.12
C ILE A 41 6.66 -7.78 4.24
N MET A 42 6.86 -6.56 4.69
CA MET A 42 7.58 -5.53 3.95
C MET A 42 8.87 -5.17 4.67
N PHE A 43 9.97 -5.11 3.93
CA PHE A 43 11.26 -4.66 4.40
C PHE A 43 11.76 -3.51 3.52
N LYS A 44 12.45 -2.55 4.14
CA LYS A 44 13.21 -1.51 3.46
C LYS A 44 14.68 -1.91 3.47
N SER A 45 15.33 -1.94 2.31
CA SER A 45 16.77 -2.19 2.27
C SER A 45 17.55 -0.96 2.74
N THR A 46 18.54 -1.18 3.61
CA THR A 46 19.51 -0.18 4.06
C THR A 46 20.91 -0.63 3.64
N ALA A 47 21.46 0.02 2.62
CA ALA A 47 22.84 -0.23 2.22
C ALA A 47 23.78 0.30 3.32
N GLY A 48 24.56 -0.58 3.96
CA GLY A 48 25.59 -0.19 4.93
C GLY A 48 25.39 -0.68 6.38
N GLU A 49 24.23 -1.27 6.72
CA GLU A 49 24.00 -1.89 8.03
C GLU A 49 24.20 -3.41 7.96
N ALA A 50 24.70 -4.02 9.04
CA ALA A 50 25.02 -5.45 9.10
C ALA A 50 23.85 -6.40 8.76
N SER A 51 22.60 -5.94 8.93
CA SER A 51 21.38 -6.70 8.60
C SER A 51 20.78 -6.35 7.22
N GLY A 52 21.24 -5.29 6.55
CA GLY A 52 20.83 -4.85 5.20
C GLY A 52 19.33 -4.56 4.97
N LEU A 53 18.47 -4.81 5.96
CA LEU A 53 17.02 -4.80 5.88
C LEU A 53 16.42 -4.28 7.19
N VAL A 54 15.49 -3.34 7.07
CA VAL A 54 14.70 -2.79 8.18
C VAL A 54 13.25 -3.20 7.97
N PHE A 55 12.62 -3.77 9.00
CA PHE A 55 11.20 -4.10 8.97
C PHE A 55 10.35 -2.84 8.78
N ALA A 56 9.55 -2.81 7.71
CA ALA A 56 8.72 -1.66 7.35
C ALA A 56 7.24 -1.86 7.71
N GLY A 57 6.77 -3.12 7.80
CA GLY A 57 5.40 -3.43 8.20
C GLY A 57 4.95 -4.83 7.78
N SER A 58 3.73 -5.18 8.19
CA SER A 58 3.07 -6.44 7.85
C SER A 58 1.62 -6.18 7.40
N GLY A 59 1.04 -7.14 6.69
CA GLY A 59 -0.33 -7.08 6.19
C GLY A 59 -0.75 -8.38 5.53
N SER A 60 -1.77 -8.31 4.69
CA SER A 60 -2.25 -9.45 3.89
C SER A 60 -2.68 -9.00 2.51
N LEU A 61 -2.70 -9.94 1.57
CA LEU A 61 -3.21 -9.72 0.22
C LEU A 61 -4.73 -9.53 0.28
N ARG A 62 -5.17 -8.30 0.03
CA ARG A 62 -6.60 -7.92 0.04
C ARG A 62 -7.36 -8.48 -1.17
N SER A 63 -6.83 -8.26 -2.37
CA SER A 63 -7.45 -8.64 -3.65
C SER A 63 -6.46 -8.47 -4.80
N VAL A 64 -6.61 -9.25 -5.87
CA VAL A 64 -5.93 -9.02 -7.15
C VAL A 64 -6.95 -8.43 -8.12
N ASN A 65 -7.01 -7.10 -8.20
CA ASN A 65 -8.01 -6.38 -9.01
C ASN A 65 -7.32 -5.30 -9.87
N PRO A 66 -7.26 -5.47 -11.21
CA PRO A 66 -6.71 -4.45 -12.11
C PRO A 66 -7.59 -3.20 -12.24
N ASP A 67 -8.88 -3.29 -11.93
CA ASP A 67 -9.85 -2.20 -12.08
C ASP A 67 -9.89 -1.24 -10.86
N ARG A 68 -9.10 -1.53 -9.81
CA ARG A 68 -9.07 -0.69 -8.60
C ARG A 68 -8.58 0.72 -8.95
N THR A 69 -9.46 1.71 -8.79
CA THR A 69 -9.18 3.09 -9.14
C THR A 69 -8.66 3.89 -7.95
N ILE A 70 -7.49 4.52 -8.10
CA ILE A 70 -6.85 5.36 -7.07
C ILE A 70 -6.80 6.81 -7.55
N LEU A 71 -7.40 7.72 -6.78
CA LEU A 71 -7.56 9.13 -7.12
C LEU A 71 -6.59 10.03 -6.34
N LYS A 72 -5.72 10.75 -7.06
CA LYS A 72 -4.82 11.75 -6.46
C LYS A 72 -5.54 13.08 -6.25
N LYS A 73 -5.69 13.50 -5.00
CA LYS A 73 -6.23 14.83 -4.67
C LYS A 73 -5.22 15.93 -5.07
N ILE A 74 -5.70 16.93 -5.79
CA ILE A 74 -4.99 18.19 -6.08
C ILE A 74 -5.74 19.31 -5.35
N ILE A 75 -5.02 20.15 -4.61
CA ILE A 75 -5.57 21.31 -3.91
C ILE A 75 -4.94 22.54 -4.55
N LEU A 76 -5.78 23.44 -5.05
CA LEU A 76 -5.35 24.74 -5.55
C LEU A 76 -5.50 25.74 -4.40
N THR A 77 -4.41 26.40 -4.04
CA THR A 77 -4.37 27.47 -3.05
C THR A 77 -4.09 28.78 -3.75
N GLY A 78 -4.86 29.81 -3.44
CA GLY A 78 -4.70 31.19 -3.90
C GLY A 78 -5.11 32.15 -2.80
#